data_AF-A0AAX7T1L4-F1
#
_entry.id   AF-A0AAX7T1L4-F1
#
_cell.length_a   1.000
_cell.length_b   1.000
_cell.length_c   1.000
_cell.angle_alpha   90.00
_cell.angle_beta   90.00
_cell.angle_gamma   90.00
#
_symmetry.space_group_name_H-M   'P 1'
#
loop_
_entity.id
_entity.type
_entity.pdbx_description
1 polymer ?
#
loop_
_entity_poly.entity_id
_entity_poly.type
_entity_poly.pdbx_seq_one_letter_code
_entity_poly.pdbx_strand_id
1 'polypeptide(L)'
;GLYFESQQRSADFRFYIENHTRNPDDLSRKQVRIYQLYSRTTGKHVQILGKKVNANGDDGGKYALLIVETETFGSHVRIKGKESEHYICMNEKGKIVGMPDGRKQECVFIEEFLENNYTALVSAKYKGWYLGFNRKGRPKKGSRTTQRQQEVHFMKRQPKGKVNPVQEFRFTTVTKRTRRARRLKSNAKRN
;
A
#
# COMPACT_ATOMS: atom_id res chain seq x y z
N GLY A 1 -36.94 29.63 -27.86
CA GLY A 1 -36.61 28.19 -27.77
C GLY A 1 -35.90 27.96 -26.47
N LEU A 2 -36.53 27.21 -25.56
CA LEU A 2 -35.94 26.85 -24.27
C LEU A 2 -35.00 25.67 -24.49
N TYR A 3 -33.70 25.89 -24.28
CA TYR A 3 -32.70 24.84 -24.23
C TYR A 3 -33.00 23.96 -23.02
N PHE A 4 -33.50 22.75 -23.26
CA PHE A 4 -33.50 21.67 -22.28
C PHE A 4 -32.06 21.18 -22.13
N GLU A 5 -31.35 21.65 -21.11
CA GLU A 5 -30.14 20.98 -20.64
C GLU A 5 -30.56 19.61 -20.07
N SER A 6 -30.23 18.55 -20.81
CA SER A 6 -30.32 17.19 -20.29
C SER A 6 -29.31 17.04 -19.16
N GLN A 7 -29.76 17.18 -17.92
CA GLN A 7 -28.98 16.76 -16.76
C GLN A 7 -28.71 15.27 -16.89
N GLN A 8 -27.52 14.94 -17.37
CA GLN A 8 -27.00 13.58 -17.42
C GLN A 8 -26.87 13.11 -15.96
N ARG A 9 -27.85 12.32 -15.50
CA ARG A 9 -27.83 11.70 -14.18
C ARG A 9 -26.53 10.90 -14.05
N SER A 10 -25.60 11.37 -13.22
CA SER A 10 -24.39 10.62 -12.91
C SER A 10 -24.79 9.25 -12.39
N ALA A 11 -24.25 8.18 -12.97
CA ALA A 11 -24.51 6.83 -12.48
C ALA A 11 -24.06 6.71 -11.01
N ASP A 12 -24.98 6.31 -10.13
CA ASP A 12 -24.66 6.04 -8.73
C ASP A 12 -24.15 4.60 -8.59
N PHE A 13 -22.83 4.48 -8.41
CA PHE A 13 -22.16 3.19 -8.27
C PHE A 13 -22.09 2.68 -6.82
N ARG A 14 -22.63 3.41 -5.83
CA ARG A 14 -22.49 3.04 -4.40
C ARG A 14 -22.98 1.61 -4.12
N PHE A 15 -24.20 1.29 -4.56
CA PHE A 15 -24.78 -0.03 -4.36
C PHE A 15 -23.99 -1.14 -5.08
N TYR A 16 -23.51 -0.85 -6.29
CA TYR A 16 -22.66 -1.77 -7.04
C TYR A 16 -21.35 -2.07 -6.29
N ILE A 17 -20.67 -1.02 -5.81
CA ILE A 17 -19.41 -1.14 -5.07
C ILE A 17 -19.64 -1.89 -3.75
N GLU A 18 -20.68 -1.57 -2.99
CA GLU A 18 -20.98 -2.26 -1.72
C GLU A 18 -21.21 -3.75 -1.92
N ASN A 19 -21.97 -4.13 -2.95
CA ASN A 19 -22.24 -5.54 -3.25
C ASN A 19 -20.97 -6.29 -3.68
N HIS A 20 -20.14 -5.68 -4.54
CA HIS A 20 -18.90 -6.30 -4.99
C HIS A 20 -17.81 -6.29 -3.90
N THR A 21 -17.83 -5.37 -2.94
CA THR A 21 -16.86 -5.38 -1.82
C THR A 21 -17.08 -6.57 -0.88
N ARG A 22 -18.33 -7.06 -0.75
CA ARG A 22 -18.66 -8.20 0.12
C ARG A 22 -18.28 -9.55 -0.48
N ASN A 23 -17.99 -9.60 -1.77
CA ASN A 23 -17.71 -10.81 -2.53
C ASN A 23 -16.35 -10.72 -3.26
N PRO A 24 -15.69 -11.84 -3.57
CA PRO A 24 -14.55 -11.83 -4.49
C PRO A 24 -14.98 -11.31 -5.88
N ASP A 25 -14.18 -10.43 -6.50
CA ASP A 25 -14.44 -9.92 -7.86
C ASP A 25 -13.77 -10.81 -8.93
N ASP A 26 -14.35 -11.96 -9.23
CA ASP A 26 -13.73 -12.95 -10.12
C ASP A 26 -13.85 -12.61 -11.62
N LEU A 27 -14.61 -11.57 -11.97
CA LEU A 27 -14.87 -11.18 -13.35
C LEU A 27 -13.87 -10.13 -13.86
N SER A 28 -13.34 -9.30 -12.96
CA SER A 28 -12.41 -8.23 -13.32
C SER A 28 -10.96 -8.68 -13.29
N ARG A 29 -10.13 -8.09 -14.16
CA ARG A 29 -8.68 -8.23 -14.06
C ARG A 29 -8.19 -7.65 -12.73
N LYS A 30 -7.54 -8.48 -11.92
CA LYS A 30 -6.96 -8.05 -10.64
C LYS A 30 -5.78 -7.10 -10.85
N GLN A 31 -5.76 -5.99 -10.11
CA GLN A 31 -4.64 -5.05 -10.12
C GLN A 31 -3.50 -5.58 -9.26
N VAL A 32 -2.30 -5.67 -9.83
CA VAL A 32 -1.08 -6.13 -9.15
C VAL A 32 -0.11 -4.98 -8.93
N ARG A 33 0.52 -4.93 -7.76
CA ARG A 33 1.58 -3.99 -7.38
C ARG A 33 2.75 -4.77 -6.80
N ILE A 34 3.98 -4.30 -7.04
CA ILE A 34 5.19 -4.95 -6.55
C ILE A 34 5.99 -3.95 -5.72
N TYR A 35 6.16 -4.24 -4.43
CA TYR A 35 6.86 -3.35 -3.49
C TYR A 35 7.44 -4.12 -2.30
N GLN A 36 8.19 -3.42 -1.45
CA GLN A 36 8.64 -3.90 -0.14
C GLN A 36 7.82 -3.22 0.95
N LEU A 37 7.48 -3.94 2.02
CA LEU A 37 6.71 -3.38 3.14
C LEU A 37 7.66 -3.10 4.32
N TYR A 38 8.03 -1.84 4.52
CA TYR A 38 8.89 -1.40 5.62
C TYR A 38 8.09 -1.28 6.91
N SER A 39 8.56 -1.90 8.00
CA SER A 39 7.96 -1.75 9.33
C SER A 39 8.53 -0.54 10.05
N ARG A 40 7.65 0.36 10.49
CA ARG A 40 8.04 1.52 11.31
C ARG A 40 8.78 1.11 12.57
N THR A 41 8.39 0.00 13.17
CA THR A 41 8.89 -0.45 14.48
C THR A 41 10.28 -1.07 14.40
N THR A 42 10.57 -1.85 13.36
CA THR A 42 11.85 -2.56 13.25
C THR A 42 12.90 -1.81 12.44
N GLY A 43 12.50 -0.85 11.62
CA GLY A 43 13.41 -0.23 10.65
C GLY A 43 13.82 -1.15 9.50
N LYS A 44 13.10 -2.27 9.32
CA LYS A 44 13.40 -3.32 8.34
C LYS A 44 12.15 -3.72 7.57
N HIS A 45 12.27 -4.65 6.63
CA HIS A 45 11.19 -5.04 5.73
C HIS A 45 10.54 -6.36 6.17
N VAL A 46 9.25 -6.46 5.89
CA VAL A 46 8.52 -7.73 5.97
C VAL A 46 9.09 -8.69 4.94
N GLN A 47 9.39 -9.93 5.37
CA GLN A 47 9.84 -11.01 4.52
C GLN A 47 9.07 -12.30 4.82
N ILE A 48 8.87 -13.10 3.78
CA ILE A 48 8.13 -14.37 3.83
C ILE A 48 9.10 -15.50 3.49
N LEU A 49 9.34 -16.36 4.48
CA LEU A 49 10.30 -17.46 4.45
C LEU A 49 9.53 -18.79 4.51
N GLY A 50 8.73 -19.06 3.48
CA GLY A 50 7.77 -20.17 3.49
C GLY A 50 6.68 -19.93 4.55
N LYS A 51 6.57 -20.84 5.53
CA LYS A 51 5.57 -20.73 6.63
C LYS A 51 5.87 -19.59 7.61
N LYS A 52 7.11 -19.09 7.67
CA LYS A 52 7.54 -18.07 8.64
C LYS A 52 7.53 -16.68 8.03
N VAL A 53 6.81 -15.76 8.67
CA VAL A 53 6.80 -14.33 8.31
C VAL A 53 7.49 -13.54 9.42
N ASN A 54 8.30 -12.55 9.08
CA ASN A 54 8.92 -11.63 10.06
C ASN A 54 9.25 -10.28 9.40
N ALA A 55 9.59 -9.28 10.20
CA ALA A 55 9.95 -7.93 9.74
C ALA A 55 11.44 -7.61 9.94
N ASN A 56 12.33 -8.55 9.60
CA ASN A 56 13.79 -8.41 9.71
C ASN A 56 14.51 -8.45 8.36
N GLY A 57 13.78 -8.34 7.24
CA GLY A 57 14.36 -8.34 5.90
C GLY A 57 15.13 -7.07 5.58
N ASP A 58 16.26 -7.22 4.90
CA ASP A 58 17.06 -6.09 4.44
C ASP A 58 16.47 -5.45 3.18
N ASP A 59 16.83 -4.19 2.91
CA ASP A 59 16.36 -3.48 1.71
C ASP A 59 16.90 -4.13 0.43
N GLY A 60 15.99 -4.54 -0.44
CA GLY A 60 16.29 -5.30 -1.66
C GLY A 60 16.47 -6.80 -1.40
N GLY A 61 16.21 -7.29 -0.19
CA GLY A 61 16.26 -8.72 0.13
C GLY A 61 15.25 -9.50 -0.71
N LYS A 62 15.68 -10.63 -1.30
CA LYS A 62 14.83 -11.42 -2.20
C LYS A 62 13.50 -11.88 -1.59
N TYR A 63 13.51 -12.22 -0.30
CA TYR A 63 12.30 -12.63 0.43
C TYR A 63 11.44 -11.45 0.92
N ALA A 64 11.92 -10.21 0.79
CA ALA A 64 11.21 -9.00 1.19
C ALA A 64 10.43 -8.34 0.03
N LEU A 65 10.55 -8.89 -1.18
CA LEU A 65 9.82 -8.42 -2.35
C LEU A 65 8.42 -9.05 -2.40
N LEU A 66 7.39 -8.21 -2.35
CA LEU A 66 6.00 -8.62 -2.25
C LEU A 66 5.26 -8.32 -3.56
N ILE A 67 4.43 -9.27 -3.97
CA ILE A 67 3.39 -9.12 -4.98
C ILE A 67 2.09 -8.88 -4.21
N VAL A 68 1.48 -7.72 -4.41
CA VAL A 68 0.24 -7.33 -3.75
C VAL A 68 -0.84 -7.21 -4.81
N GLU A 69 -1.80 -8.12 -4.73
CA GLU A 69 -2.89 -8.28 -5.68
C GLU A 69 -4.21 -7.80 -5.06
N THR A 70 -4.97 -7.01 -5.80
CA THR A 70 -6.28 -6.53 -5.37
C THR A 70 -7.29 -7.68 -5.44
N GLU A 71 -8.03 -7.90 -4.36
CA GLU A 71 -9.11 -8.90 -4.31
C GLU A 71 -10.44 -8.33 -4.80
N THR A 72 -10.80 -7.15 -4.30
CA THR A 72 -12.04 -6.44 -4.65
C THR A 72 -11.87 -4.95 -4.28
N PHE A 73 -12.94 -4.16 -4.38
CA PHE A 73 -12.99 -2.77 -3.96
C PHE A 73 -12.68 -2.58 -2.46
N GLY A 74 -12.55 -1.32 -2.03
CA GLY A 74 -12.26 -0.99 -0.64
C GLY A 74 -10.86 -1.41 -0.19
N SER A 75 -9.91 -1.48 -1.12
CA SER A 75 -8.50 -1.80 -0.85
C SER A 75 -8.28 -3.19 -0.23
N HIS A 76 -9.14 -4.16 -0.53
CA HIS A 76 -8.92 -5.55 -0.17
C HIS A 76 -7.79 -6.13 -1.04
N VAL A 77 -6.77 -6.69 -0.41
CA VAL A 77 -5.57 -7.19 -1.07
C VAL A 77 -5.11 -8.53 -0.51
N ARG A 78 -4.47 -9.33 -1.37
CA ARG A 78 -3.63 -10.46 -0.98
C ARG A 78 -2.16 -10.08 -1.09
N ILE A 79 -1.34 -10.53 -0.15
CA ILE A 79 0.08 -10.22 -0.09
C ILE A 79 0.88 -11.51 -0.23
N LYS A 80 1.55 -11.69 -1.37
CA LYS A 80 2.35 -12.87 -1.71
C LYS A 80 3.83 -12.52 -1.74
N GLY A 81 4.68 -13.38 -1.21
CA GLY A 81 6.13 -13.25 -1.33
C GLY A 81 6.58 -13.72 -2.70
N LYS A 82 7.27 -12.86 -3.47
CA LYS A 82 7.70 -13.18 -4.83
C LYS A 82 8.66 -14.37 -4.90
N GLU A 83 9.54 -14.49 -3.91
CA GLU A 83 10.55 -15.55 -3.87
C GLU A 83 9.96 -16.84 -3.28
N SER A 84 9.17 -16.74 -2.21
CA SER A 84 8.68 -17.93 -1.51
C SER A 84 7.38 -18.49 -2.09
N GLU A 85 6.66 -17.70 -2.89
CA GLU A 85 5.34 -18.02 -3.42
C GLU A 85 4.27 -18.27 -2.33
N HIS A 86 4.51 -17.79 -1.11
CA HIS A 86 3.58 -17.92 0.02
C HIS A 86 2.86 -16.59 0.28
N TYR A 87 1.60 -16.68 0.65
CA TYR A 87 0.75 -15.57 1.07
C TYR A 87 0.89 -15.32 2.57
N ILE A 88 0.87 -14.06 2.97
CA ILE A 88 0.63 -13.70 4.38
C ILE A 88 -0.84 -14.00 4.67
N CYS A 89 -1.09 -14.80 5.70
CA CYS A 89 -2.44 -15.05 6.20
C CYS A 89 -2.45 -14.91 7.72
N MET A 90 -3.62 -14.62 8.28
CA MET A 90 -3.86 -14.58 9.72
C MET A 90 -4.92 -15.61 10.07
N ASN A 91 -4.58 -16.54 10.98
CA ASN A 91 -5.54 -17.55 11.42
C ASN A 91 -6.42 -17.06 12.58
N GLU A 92 -7.40 -17.88 12.95
CA GLU A 92 -8.34 -17.66 14.07
C GLU A 92 -7.69 -17.34 15.42
N LYS A 93 -6.43 -17.76 15.64
CA LYS A 93 -5.67 -17.47 16.88
C LYS A 93 -4.92 -16.15 16.80
N GLY A 94 -5.14 -15.38 15.72
CA GLY A 94 -4.45 -14.15 15.38
C GLY A 94 -2.99 -14.36 14.99
N LYS A 95 -2.55 -15.60 14.70
CA LYS A 95 -1.16 -15.86 14.30
C LYS A 95 -1.00 -15.55 12.82
N ILE A 96 0.05 -14.79 12.51
CA ILE A 96 0.49 -14.51 11.14
C ILE A 96 1.33 -15.70 10.67
N VAL A 97 0.96 -16.27 9.53
CA VAL A 97 1.61 -17.44 8.93
C VAL A 97 1.75 -17.23 7.43
N GLY A 98 2.76 -17.88 6.84
CA GLY A 98 2.87 -17.98 5.38
C GLY A 98 2.14 -19.24 4.88
N MET A 99 1.28 -19.09 3.87
CA MET A 99 0.53 -20.20 3.28
C MET A 99 0.74 -20.28 1.77
N PRO A 100 0.93 -21.48 1.18
CA PRO A 100 1.03 -21.61 -0.27
C PRO A 100 -0.31 -21.34 -0.98
N ASP A 101 -1.43 -21.70 -0.36
CA ASP A 101 -2.77 -21.39 -0.85
C ASP A 101 -3.29 -20.10 -0.21
N GLY A 102 -3.50 -19.07 -1.04
CA GLY A 102 -4.00 -17.75 -0.65
C GLY A 102 -5.50 -17.56 -0.83
N ARG A 103 -6.26 -18.57 -1.29
CA ARG A 103 -7.69 -18.40 -1.65
C ARG A 103 -8.58 -18.04 -0.46
N LYS A 104 -8.19 -18.44 0.75
CA LYS A 104 -8.96 -18.20 1.97
C LYS A 104 -9.04 -16.71 2.33
N GLN A 105 -10.17 -16.31 2.91
CA GLN A 105 -10.38 -14.95 3.45
C GLN A 105 -9.38 -14.57 4.56
N GLU A 106 -8.78 -15.56 5.23
CA GLU A 106 -7.68 -15.37 6.19
C GLU A 106 -6.43 -14.71 5.56
N CYS A 107 -6.30 -14.77 4.24
CA CYS A 107 -5.18 -14.23 3.47
C CYS A 107 -5.49 -12.86 2.83
N VAL A 108 -6.67 -12.30 3.11
CA VAL A 108 -7.11 -10.99 2.60
C VAL A 108 -6.96 -9.94 3.69
N PHE A 109 -6.34 -8.83 3.33
CA PHE A 109 -6.16 -7.66 4.19
C PHE A 109 -6.76 -6.42 3.54
N ILE A 110 -7.24 -5.48 4.35
CA ILE A 110 -7.67 -4.15 3.93
C ILE A 110 -6.50 -3.21 4.13
N GLU A 111 -6.03 -2.58 3.05
CA GLU A 111 -4.99 -1.54 3.10
C GLU A 111 -5.62 -0.21 3.52
N GLU A 112 -5.25 0.28 4.70
CA GLU A 112 -5.70 1.56 5.25
C GLU A 112 -4.57 2.59 5.22
N PHE A 113 -4.89 3.82 4.80
CA PHE A 113 -4.01 4.97 4.97
C PHE A 113 -4.38 5.69 6.27
N LEU A 114 -3.49 5.66 7.24
CA LEU A 114 -3.71 6.21 8.56
C LEU A 114 -3.51 7.72 8.58
N GLU A 115 -4.15 8.40 9.53
CA GLU A 115 -4.03 9.86 9.76
C GLU A 115 -2.58 10.31 10.00
N ASN A 116 -1.73 9.43 10.51
CA ASN A 116 -0.30 9.70 10.75
C ASN A 116 0.59 9.41 9.51
N ASN A 117 -0.02 9.27 8.33
CA ASN A 117 0.61 9.00 7.03
C ASN A 117 1.34 7.65 6.92
N TYR A 118 1.04 6.70 7.81
CA TYR A 118 1.49 5.31 7.68
C TYR A 118 0.40 4.43 7.06
N THR A 119 0.82 3.29 6.52
CA THR A 119 -0.08 2.23 6.07
C THR A 119 -0.36 1.25 7.21
N ALA A 120 -1.61 0.83 7.36
CA ALA A 120 -2.01 -0.33 8.14
C ALA A 120 -2.63 -1.40 7.25
N LEU A 121 -2.58 -2.66 7.70
CA LEU A 121 -3.16 -3.80 7.01
C LEU A 121 -4.07 -4.55 7.98
N VAL A 122 -5.37 -4.42 7.80
CA VAL A 122 -6.40 -5.01 8.69
C VAL A 122 -6.83 -6.35 8.11
N SER A 123 -6.99 -7.38 8.93
CA SER A 123 -7.56 -8.65 8.46
C SER A 123 -9.00 -8.43 7.97
N ALA A 124 -9.31 -8.86 6.74
CA ALA A 124 -10.67 -8.81 6.22
C ALA A 124 -11.59 -9.80 6.97
N LYS A 125 -11.05 -10.96 7.39
CA LYS A 125 -11.79 -11.98 8.13
C LYS A 125 -11.99 -11.63 9.61
N TYR A 126 -10.95 -11.13 10.28
CA TYR A 126 -10.95 -10.82 11.71
C TYR A 126 -10.88 -9.30 11.92
N LYS A 127 -12.04 -8.65 11.82
CA LYS A 127 -12.15 -7.18 11.89
C LYS A 127 -11.47 -6.61 13.14
N GLY A 128 -10.70 -5.54 12.96
CA GLY A 128 -9.95 -4.89 14.03
C GLY A 128 -8.63 -5.57 14.40
N TRP A 129 -8.28 -6.70 13.76
CA TRP A 129 -6.95 -7.29 13.90
C TRP A 129 -6.05 -6.83 12.77
N TYR A 130 -4.86 -6.36 13.14
CA TYR A 130 -3.90 -5.79 12.22
C TYR A 130 -2.72 -6.74 12.02
N LEU A 131 -2.15 -6.74 10.81
CA LEU A 131 -0.81 -7.26 10.60
C LEU A 131 0.16 -6.42 11.44
N GLY A 132 1.00 -7.06 12.25
CA GLY A 132 1.94 -6.34 13.10
C GLY A 132 3.15 -7.16 13.51
N PHE A 133 4.24 -6.46 13.78
CA PHE A 133 5.51 -7.05 14.21
C PHE A 133 6.08 -6.26 15.38
N ASN A 134 6.61 -6.97 16.36
CA ASN A 134 7.25 -6.34 17.50
C ASN A 134 8.64 -5.77 17.16
N ARG A 135 9.27 -5.10 18.12
CA ARG A 135 10.62 -4.50 17.97
C ARG A 135 11.72 -5.48 17.54
N LYS A 136 11.56 -6.79 17.77
CA LYS A 136 12.48 -7.86 17.33
C LYS A 136 12.12 -8.43 15.95
N GLY A 137 11.14 -7.83 15.27
CA GLY A 137 10.57 -8.27 14.00
C GLY A 137 9.76 -9.56 14.05
N ARG A 138 9.40 -10.03 15.25
CA ARG A 138 8.55 -11.22 15.38
C ARG A 138 7.08 -10.86 15.18
N PRO A 139 6.28 -11.72 14.53
CA PRO A 139 4.85 -11.51 14.39
C PRO A 139 4.15 -11.27 15.73
N LYS A 140 3.28 -10.26 15.76
CA LYS A 140 2.39 -9.99 16.88
C LYS A 140 1.03 -10.65 16.61
N LYS A 141 0.41 -11.22 17.65
CA LYS A 141 -0.93 -11.79 17.53
C LYS A 141 -1.94 -10.68 17.21
N GLY A 142 -2.80 -10.88 16.21
CA GLY A 142 -3.85 -9.94 15.80
C GLY A 142 -4.73 -9.49 16.96
N SER A 143 -5.13 -10.42 17.84
CA SER A 143 -5.91 -10.11 19.06
C SER A 143 -5.23 -9.16 20.06
N ARG A 144 -3.94 -8.87 19.89
CA ARG A 144 -3.16 -7.95 20.72
C ARG A 144 -2.76 -6.68 19.97
N THR A 145 -3.29 -6.48 18.77
CA THR A 145 -3.02 -5.31 17.94
C THR A 145 -4.10 -4.24 18.11
N THR A 146 -3.71 -2.98 17.96
CA THR A 146 -4.65 -1.86 17.81
C THR A 146 -4.05 -0.85 16.83
N GLN A 147 -4.90 -0.08 16.14
CA GLN A 147 -4.47 0.89 15.12
C GLN A 147 -3.43 1.90 15.63
N ARG A 148 -3.45 2.27 16.91
CA ARG A 148 -2.55 3.28 17.48
C ARG A 148 -1.12 2.76 17.70
N GLN A 149 -0.91 1.44 17.66
CA GLN A 149 0.39 0.84 17.96
C GLN A 149 1.35 0.99 16.77
N GLN A 150 2.57 1.45 17.02
CA GLN A 150 3.59 1.54 15.96
C GLN A 150 3.93 0.19 15.31
N GLU A 151 3.67 -0.92 16.02
CA GLU A 151 3.91 -2.30 15.55
C GLU A 151 3.07 -2.69 14.34
N VAL A 152 1.98 -1.94 14.06
CA VAL A 152 1.08 -2.16 12.91
C VAL A 152 1.26 -1.12 11.80
N HIS A 153 2.22 -0.20 11.95
CA HIS A 153 2.48 0.87 10.99
C HIS A 153 3.56 0.47 10.00
N PHE A 154 3.26 0.65 8.71
CA PHE A 154 4.13 0.31 7.60
C PHE A 154 4.31 1.45 6.61
N MET A 155 5.35 1.37 5.79
CA MET A 155 5.51 2.19 4.59
C MET A 155 5.76 1.29 3.37
N LYS A 156 5.12 1.62 2.26
CA LYS A 156 5.37 0.98 0.96
C LYS A 156 6.65 1.55 0.36
N ARG A 157 7.65 0.71 0.12
CA ARG A 157 8.94 1.11 -0.50
C ARG A 157 9.11 0.44 -1.85
N GLN A 158 9.69 1.15 -2.80
CA GLN A 158 9.99 0.58 -4.12
C GLN A 158 11.01 -0.56 -3.98
N PRO A 159 10.98 -1.56 -4.88
CA PRO A 159 12.06 -2.53 -4.98
C PRO A 159 13.41 -1.84 -5.24
N LYS A 160 14.46 -2.25 -4.53
CA LYS A 160 15.81 -1.73 -4.75
C LYS A 160 16.23 -1.92 -6.21
N GLY A 161 16.80 -0.89 -6.83
CA GLY A 161 17.22 -0.90 -8.23
C GLY A 161 16.16 -0.47 -9.25
N LYS A 162 14.89 -0.28 -8.85
CA LYS A 162 13.93 0.47 -9.67
C LYS A 162 14.15 1.97 -9.43
N VAL A 163 14.86 2.60 -10.36
CA VAL A 163 14.95 4.07 -10.41
C VAL A 163 13.54 4.58 -10.60
N ASN A 164 13.06 5.46 -9.71
CA ASN A 164 11.86 6.23 -9.98
C ASN A 164 12.15 7.03 -11.27
N PRO A 165 11.35 6.92 -12.34
CA PRO A 165 11.41 7.87 -13.46
C PRO A 165 10.84 9.25 -13.05
N VAL A 166 10.83 9.57 -11.75
CA VAL A 166 10.74 10.95 -11.30
C VAL A 166 12.08 11.54 -11.67
N GLN A 167 12.11 12.08 -12.89
CA GLN A 167 13.04 13.07 -13.39
C GLN A 167 13.71 13.76 -12.20
N GLU A 168 15.02 13.55 -12.05
CA GLU A 168 15.82 14.26 -11.05
C GLU A 168 15.35 15.71 -11.03
N PHE A 169 14.69 16.14 -9.94
CA PHE A 169 14.22 17.50 -9.83
C PHE A 169 15.46 18.38 -9.74
N ARG A 170 15.93 18.82 -10.91
CA ARG A 170 17.04 19.76 -11.03
C ARG A 170 16.50 21.09 -10.55
N PHE A 171 16.72 21.38 -9.28
CA PHE A 171 16.66 22.75 -8.79
C PHE A 171 17.65 23.54 -9.64
N THR A 172 17.13 24.35 -10.58
CA THR A 172 17.98 25.31 -11.26
C THR A 172 18.43 26.30 -10.19
N THR A 173 19.71 26.24 -9.83
CA THR A 173 20.27 27.22 -8.91
C THR A 173 20.07 28.60 -9.51
N VAL A 174 19.40 29.47 -8.77
CA VAL A 174 19.19 30.85 -9.17
C VAL A 174 20.53 31.58 -9.07
N THR A 175 21.29 31.59 -10.15
CA THR A 175 22.52 32.36 -10.26
C THR A 175 22.22 33.86 -10.33
N LYS A 176 23.19 34.71 -9.97
CA LYS A 176 23.06 36.18 -10.13
C LYS A 176 22.64 36.57 -11.56
N ARG A 177 23.07 35.79 -12.56
CA ARG A 177 22.75 35.97 -13.98
C ARG A 177 21.26 35.70 -14.27
N THR A 178 20.68 34.65 -13.71
CA THR A 178 19.24 34.34 -13.90
C THR A 178 18.32 35.27 -13.11
N ARG A 179 18.75 35.82 -11.95
CA ARG A 179 18.04 36.93 -11.26
C ARG A 179 17.94 38.19 -12.12
N ARG A 180 19.05 38.61 -12.74
CA ARG A 180 19.09 39.82 -13.59
C ARG A 180 18.18 39.67 -14.82
N ALA A 181 18.17 38.50 -15.45
CA ALA A 181 17.29 38.21 -16.58
C ALA A 181 15.79 38.28 -16.23
N ARG A 182 15.38 37.84 -15.02
CA ARG A 182 13.99 37.97 -14.55
C ARG A 182 13.59 39.43 -14.28
N ARG A 183 14.50 40.24 -13.69
CA ARG A 183 14.28 41.68 -13.48
C ARG A 183 14.15 42.47 -14.78
N LEU A 184 14.87 42.06 -15.84
CA LEU A 184 14.78 42.73 -17.14
C LEU A 184 13.45 42.41 -17.86
N LYS A 185 12.87 41.22 -17.65
CA LYS A 185 11.59 40.83 -18.26
C LYS A 185 10.37 41.52 -17.64
N SER A 186 10.42 41.96 -16.38
CA SER A 186 9.29 42.64 -15.75
C SER A 186 9.11 44.11 -16.21
N ASN A 187 10.11 44.70 -16.87
CA ASN A 187 10.09 46.12 -17.26
C ASN A 187 9.70 46.36 -18.73
N ALA A 188 9.37 45.33 -19.52
CA ALA A 188 9.05 45.48 -20.94
C ALA A 188 7.55 45.68 -21.25
N LYS A 189 6.72 46.02 -20.26
CA LYS A 189 5.32 46.43 -20.46
C LYS A 189 5.00 47.68 -19.63
N ARG A 190 5.54 48.81 -20.06
CA ARG A 190 5.00 50.15 -19.79
C ARG A 190 5.49 51.07 -20.90
N ASN A 191 4.63 51.20 -21.91
CA ASN A 191 4.31 52.38 -22.71
C ASN A 191 3.36 51.91 -23.81
#